data_AF-A0A818MQS6-F1
#
_entry.id   AF-A0A818MQS6-F1
#
_cell.length_a   1.000
_cell.length_b   1.000
_cell.length_c   1.000
_cell.angle_alpha   90.00
_cell.angle_beta   90.00
_cell.angle_gamma   90.00
#
_symmetry.space_group_name_H-M   'P 1'
#
loop_
_entity.id
_entity.type
_entity.pdbx_description
1 polymer ?
#
loop_
_entity_poly.entity_id
_entity_poly.type
_entity_poly.pdbx_seq_one_letter_code
_entity_poly.pdbx_strand_id
1 'polypeptide(L)'
;MPSDSKKKRDAQKKTAAKQRQGQKKPDPKNNAEGNSNPNDEDYNDDNDDVDSQNENEAPTNGTTDIVEPNVKSLIQNLDLLSMVEKANADARASTGVLGSHPRGRDIHINQFSVTFYGQEILVDADFEMNCGRRYGFVGLNGSGKSTILACIGNREVPIPEHIDIFYLSREMAPVNKTALQCVMEVDHERIKLEAEAERLASLADDDGKLI
;
A
#
# COMPACT_ATOMS: atom_id res chain seq x y z
N MET A 1 -63.62 -8.31 -4.18
CA MET A 1 -63.07 -6.96 -3.90
C MET A 1 -61.62 -7.11 -3.46
N PRO A 2 -60.62 -6.53 -4.15
CA PRO A 2 -59.21 -6.61 -3.75
C PRO A 2 -58.88 -5.63 -2.60
N SER A 3 -58.10 -6.08 -1.60
CA SER A 3 -57.76 -5.35 -0.36
C SER A 3 -56.76 -4.20 -0.56
N ASP A 4 -56.89 -3.17 0.29
CA ASP A 4 -56.19 -1.87 0.23
C ASP A 4 -54.65 -1.93 0.28
N SER A 5 -54.10 -3.05 0.74
CA SER A 5 -52.65 -3.30 0.78
C SER A 5 -52.00 -3.45 -0.60
N LYS A 6 -52.74 -3.90 -1.64
CA LYS A 6 -52.20 -3.98 -3.01
C LYS A 6 -52.19 -2.61 -3.73
N LYS A 7 -53.22 -1.78 -3.50
CA LYS A 7 -53.30 -0.43 -4.09
C LYS A 7 -52.17 0.50 -3.62
N LYS A 8 -51.68 0.33 -2.39
CA LYS A 8 -50.60 1.16 -1.82
C LYS A 8 -49.21 0.82 -2.39
N ARG A 9 -48.94 -0.44 -2.76
CA ARG A 9 -47.68 -0.87 -3.40
C ARG A 9 -47.59 -0.42 -4.87
N ASP A 10 -48.71 -0.45 -5.59
CA ASP A 10 -48.72 -0.03 -7.00
C ASP A 10 -48.63 1.49 -7.18
N ALA A 11 -49.05 2.26 -6.18
CA ALA A 11 -48.86 3.72 -6.14
C ALA A 11 -47.39 4.12 -5.90
N GLN A 12 -46.66 3.39 -5.05
CA GLN A 12 -45.23 3.68 -4.77
C GLN A 12 -44.29 3.28 -5.92
N LYS A 13 -44.63 2.27 -6.72
CA LYS A 13 -43.83 1.92 -7.92
C LYS A 13 -43.96 2.94 -9.06
N LYS A 14 -45.09 3.64 -9.16
CA LYS A 14 -45.30 4.67 -10.21
C LYS A 14 -44.60 6.00 -9.91
N THR A 15 -44.34 6.33 -8.64
CA THR A 15 -43.61 7.56 -8.28
C THR A 15 -42.10 7.43 -8.43
N ALA A 16 -41.53 6.24 -8.20
CA ALA A 16 -40.09 5.97 -8.37
C ALA A 16 -39.63 5.95 -9.85
N ALA A 17 -40.52 5.63 -10.79
CA ALA A 17 -40.18 5.58 -12.22
C ALA A 17 -40.07 6.97 -12.88
N LYS A 18 -40.73 8.00 -12.32
CA LYS A 18 -40.69 9.37 -12.86
C LYS A 18 -39.45 10.17 -12.45
N GLN A 19 -38.77 9.80 -11.36
CA GLN A 19 -37.55 10.48 -10.92
C GLN A 19 -36.29 10.09 -11.72
N ARG A 20 -36.36 9.06 -12.59
CA ARG A 20 -35.23 8.61 -13.43
C ARG A 20 -35.17 9.25 -14.83
N GLN A 21 -36.09 10.14 -15.21
CA GLN A 21 -36.16 10.69 -16.57
C GLN A 21 -35.62 12.12 -16.76
N GLY A 22 -34.94 12.71 -15.78
CA GLY A 22 -34.42 14.09 -15.88
C GLY A 22 -32.91 14.19 -15.73
N GLN A 23 -32.15 13.92 -16.80
CA GLN A 23 -30.93 14.64 -17.25
C GLN A 23 -30.08 13.76 -18.19
N LYS A 24 -30.22 14.00 -19.50
CA LYS A 24 -29.32 13.52 -20.57
C LYS A 24 -28.12 14.48 -20.69
N LYS A 25 -26.91 13.96 -20.91
CA LYS A 25 -25.80 14.68 -21.58
C LYS A 25 -25.63 14.11 -23.01
N PRO A 26 -25.20 14.91 -24.01
CA PRO A 26 -25.22 14.54 -25.43
C PRO A 26 -23.88 13.96 -25.94
N ASP A 27 -23.96 13.08 -26.95
CA ASP A 27 -22.85 12.52 -27.74
C ASP A 27 -22.24 13.54 -28.74
N PRO A 28 -21.05 13.23 -29.30
CA PRO A 28 -20.97 13.23 -30.76
C PRO A 28 -20.18 12.06 -31.39
N LYS A 29 -20.88 11.34 -32.27
CA LYS A 29 -20.56 10.84 -33.63
C LYS A 29 -19.12 10.44 -34.04
N ASN A 30 -19.03 9.20 -34.53
CA ASN A 30 -18.05 8.67 -35.50
C ASN A 30 -17.95 9.52 -36.79
N ASN A 31 -16.79 9.49 -37.45
CA ASN A 31 -16.64 9.12 -38.86
C ASN A 31 -15.18 8.79 -39.23
N ALA A 32 -15.03 7.84 -40.15
CA ALA A 32 -13.79 7.34 -40.73
C ALA A 32 -13.33 8.17 -41.95
N GLU A 33 -12.22 7.73 -42.59
CA GLU A 33 -11.51 8.26 -43.78
C GLU A 33 -10.45 9.34 -43.42
N GLY A 34 -9.20 9.35 -43.90
CA GLY A 34 -8.42 8.53 -44.82
C GLY A 34 -7.12 9.29 -45.17
N ASN A 35 -6.02 8.56 -45.25
CA ASN A 35 -4.83 8.77 -46.10
C ASN A 35 -3.68 9.77 -45.79
N SER A 36 -2.49 9.26 -46.14
CA SER A 36 -1.23 9.86 -46.62
C SER A 36 -0.29 10.64 -45.67
N ASN A 37 0.89 10.02 -45.49
CA ASN A 37 2.18 10.66 -45.22
C ASN A 37 2.56 11.61 -46.39
N PRO A 38 3.33 12.68 -46.17
CA PRO A 38 4.74 12.61 -46.60
C PRO A 38 5.74 13.36 -45.69
N ASN A 39 6.99 12.92 -45.76
CA ASN A 39 8.23 13.61 -45.37
C ASN A 39 8.33 14.99 -46.07
N ASP A 40 9.18 15.96 -45.75
CA ASP A 40 10.60 16.09 -45.37
C ASP A 40 10.73 17.48 -44.66
N GLU A 41 11.78 17.88 -43.95
CA GLU A 41 12.96 18.54 -44.53
C GLU A 41 14.01 18.84 -43.44
N ASP A 42 15.28 18.64 -43.81
CA ASP A 42 16.53 18.98 -43.14
C ASP A 42 16.63 20.45 -42.65
N TYR A 43 17.37 20.67 -41.56
CA TYR A 43 18.32 21.80 -41.48
C TYR A 43 19.53 21.47 -40.58
N ASN A 44 20.69 21.56 -41.24
CA ASN A 44 22.09 21.61 -40.76
C ASN A 44 22.31 22.82 -39.81
N ASP A 45 23.08 22.71 -38.72
CA ASP A 45 24.54 22.81 -38.58
C ASP A 45 24.97 24.17 -37.97
N ASP A 46 26.02 24.09 -37.15
CA ASP A 46 26.84 25.16 -36.56
C ASP A 46 26.21 26.18 -35.58
N ASN A 47 26.70 26.16 -34.33
CA ASN A 47 27.35 27.33 -33.71
C ASN A 47 28.19 26.89 -32.48
N ASP A 48 29.46 27.27 -32.54
CA ASP A 48 30.52 27.14 -31.53
C ASP A 48 30.31 27.99 -30.26
N ASP A 49 31.14 27.68 -29.25
CA ASP A 49 31.66 28.53 -28.17
C ASP A 49 30.94 28.65 -26.80
N VAL A 50 31.39 27.78 -25.88
CA VAL A 50 32.12 28.05 -24.61
C VAL A 50 31.52 28.97 -23.52
N ASP A 51 31.42 28.36 -22.33
CA ASP A 51 31.41 28.84 -20.93
C ASP A 51 30.18 29.55 -20.36
N SER A 52 29.50 28.91 -19.40
CA SER A 52 29.70 29.20 -17.96
C SER A 52 28.59 28.55 -17.09
N GLN A 53 29.05 27.82 -16.06
CA GLN A 53 28.37 27.53 -14.78
C GLN A 53 26.91 27.05 -14.82
N ASN A 54 26.69 25.74 -14.66
CA ASN A 54 25.39 25.21 -14.27
C ASN A 54 25.56 24.24 -13.09
N GLU A 55 25.07 24.66 -11.92
CA GLU A 55 24.93 23.83 -10.74
C GLU A 55 23.89 22.73 -11.05
N ASN A 56 24.28 21.48 -10.84
CA ASN A 56 23.41 20.33 -11.06
C ASN A 56 22.33 20.26 -9.98
N GLU A 57 21.21 20.95 -10.18
CA GLU A 57 19.95 20.58 -9.53
C GLU A 57 19.38 19.36 -10.26
N ALA A 58 19.38 18.21 -9.59
CA ALA A 58 18.61 17.05 -10.01
C ALA A 58 17.13 17.45 -10.12
N PRO A 59 16.37 16.94 -11.12
CA PRO A 59 14.95 17.25 -11.24
C PRO A 59 14.21 16.73 -10.01
N THR A 60 13.88 17.61 -9.07
CA THR A 60 12.98 17.33 -7.97
C THR A 60 11.58 17.22 -8.54
N ASN A 61 11.05 16.00 -8.62
CA ASN A 61 9.63 15.78 -8.89
C ASN A 61 8.83 16.28 -7.69
N GLY A 62 8.40 17.54 -7.74
CA GLY A 62 7.54 18.17 -6.76
C GLY A 62 7.86 19.65 -6.64
N THR A 63 6.97 20.49 -7.19
CA THR A 63 7.00 21.94 -6.94
C THR A 63 6.88 22.18 -5.44
N THR A 64 7.96 22.67 -4.84
CA THR A 64 7.97 23.31 -3.53
C THR A 64 7.19 24.62 -3.61
N ASP A 65 6.54 25.01 -2.51
CA ASP A 65 5.86 26.30 -2.31
C ASP A 65 4.34 26.35 -2.49
N ILE A 66 3.60 25.32 -2.06
CA ILE A 66 2.24 25.54 -1.51
C ILE A 66 2.01 24.58 -0.34
N VAL A 67 2.35 24.98 0.89
CA VAL A 67 1.78 24.33 2.07
C VAL A 67 0.34 24.83 2.21
N GLU A 68 -0.57 24.23 1.42
CA GLU A 68 -1.99 24.51 1.52
C GLU A 68 -2.49 24.12 2.93
N PRO A 69 -3.45 24.86 3.52
CA PRO A 69 -4.10 24.48 4.77
C PRO A 69 -4.74 23.07 4.72
N ASN A 70 -4.98 22.54 3.52
CA ASN A 70 -5.48 21.20 3.25
C ASN A 70 -4.46 20.08 3.56
N VAL A 71 -3.15 20.37 3.51
CA VAL A 71 -2.12 19.36 3.79
C VAL A 71 -2.08 19.01 5.28
N LYS A 72 -2.29 20.01 6.15
CA LYS A 72 -2.28 19.82 7.60
C LYS A 72 -3.44 18.95 8.09
N SER A 73 -4.63 19.10 7.50
CA SER A 73 -5.79 18.25 7.82
C SER A 73 -5.62 16.82 7.29
N LEU A 74 -5.00 16.64 6.12
CA LEU A 74 -4.62 15.31 5.61
C LEU A 74 -3.66 14.59 6.56
N ILE A 75 -2.61 15.28 7.05
CA ILE A 75 -1.66 14.70 8.00
C ILE A 75 -2.36 14.29 9.31
N GLN A 76 -3.25 15.12 9.86
CA GLN A 76 -4.02 14.76 11.05
C GLN A 76 -4.90 13.53 10.84
N ASN A 77 -5.48 13.36 9.65
CA ASN A 77 -6.24 12.16 9.32
C ASN A 77 -5.34 10.91 9.26
N LEU A 78 -4.08 11.04 8.83
CA LEU A 78 -3.12 9.93 8.83
C LEU A 78 -2.79 9.45 10.25
N ASP A 79 -2.62 10.38 11.20
CA ASP A 79 -2.38 10.06 12.61
C ASP A 79 -3.56 9.30 13.22
N LEU A 80 -4.78 9.77 12.97
CA LEU A 80 -5.99 9.07 13.42
C LEU A 80 -6.10 7.66 12.83
N LEU A 81 -5.78 7.49 11.55
CA LEU A 81 -5.77 6.18 10.91
C LEU A 81 -4.73 5.23 11.54
N SER A 82 -3.58 5.76 11.98
CA SER A 82 -2.58 4.95 12.70
C SER A 82 -3.10 4.46 14.05
N MET A 83 -3.86 5.30 14.77
CA MET A 83 -4.50 4.92 16.03
C MET A 83 -5.56 3.84 15.79
N VAL A 84 -6.33 3.97 14.71
CA VAL A 84 -7.34 2.98 14.31
C VAL A 84 -6.70 1.64 13.95
N GLU A 85 -5.56 1.62 13.26
CA GLU A 85 -4.84 0.38 12.96
C GLU A 85 -4.38 -0.35 14.22
N LYS A 86 -3.87 0.38 15.21
CA LYS A 86 -3.50 -0.20 16.51
C LYS A 86 -4.72 -0.78 17.23
N ALA A 87 -5.81 -0.03 17.30
CA ALA A 87 -7.06 -0.51 17.89
C ALA A 87 -7.61 -1.75 17.14
N ASN A 88 -7.46 -1.80 15.82
CA ASN A 88 -7.85 -2.96 15.01
C ASN A 88 -6.94 -4.18 15.26
N ALA A 89 -5.65 -3.98 15.52
CA ALA A 89 -4.74 -5.06 15.91
C ALA A 89 -5.15 -5.61 17.29
N ASP A 90 -5.42 -4.73 18.27
CA ASP A 90 -5.85 -5.13 19.61
C ASP A 90 -7.21 -5.85 19.61
N ALA A 91 -8.11 -5.48 18.69
CA ALA A 91 -9.42 -6.10 18.54
C ALA A 91 -9.40 -7.42 17.76
N ARG A 92 -8.23 -7.84 17.25
CA ARG A 92 -8.06 -9.09 16.52
C ARG A 92 -7.38 -10.13 17.40
N ALA A 93 -7.81 -11.37 17.28
CA ALA A 93 -7.06 -12.51 17.76
C ALA A 93 -6.80 -13.48 16.61
N SER A 94 -5.57 -14.00 16.54
CA SER A 94 -5.19 -15.00 15.56
C SER A 94 -4.51 -16.17 16.23
N THR A 95 -4.74 -17.37 15.69
CA THR A 95 -4.11 -18.61 16.15
C THR A 95 -3.62 -19.38 14.96
N GLY A 96 -2.51 -20.08 15.11
CA GLY A 96 -2.00 -20.99 14.09
C GLY A 96 -0.79 -21.74 14.63
N VAL A 97 -0.51 -22.90 14.03
CA VAL A 97 0.64 -23.72 14.38
C VAL A 97 1.55 -23.78 13.17
N LEU A 98 2.82 -23.41 13.35
CA LEU A 98 3.82 -23.54 12.29
C LEU A 98 4.04 -25.03 11.99
N GLY A 99 3.58 -25.48 10.83
CA GLY A 99 3.76 -26.83 10.31
C GLY A 99 5.04 -27.00 9.49
N SER A 100 5.66 -25.91 9.03
CA SER A 100 6.87 -25.95 8.23
C SER A 100 8.15 -26.04 9.08
N HIS A 101 9.24 -26.47 8.44
CA HIS A 101 10.54 -26.52 9.11
C HIS A 101 10.98 -25.10 9.50
N PRO A 102 11.45 -24.83 10.74
CA PRO A 102 11.80 -23.47 11.18
C PRO A 102 12.91 -22.79 10.39
N ARG A 103 13.72 -23.56 9.65
CA ARG A 103 14.77 -23.06 8.72
C ARG A 103 14.38 -23.15 7.23
N GLY A 104 13.15 -23.60 6.95
CA GLY A 104 12.62 -23.71 5.60
C GLY A 104 12.33 -22.34 5.01
N ARG A 105 12.24 -22.27 3.69
CA ARG A 105 11.80 -21.05 2.98
C ARG A 105 10.28 -21.03 2.75
N ASP A 106 9.64 -22.19 2.86
CA ASP A 106 8.20 -22.33 2.72
C ASP A 106 7.51 -22.13 4.07
N ILE A 107 6.36 -21.47 4.04
CA ILE A 107 5.55 -21.15 5.23
C ILE A 107 4.32 -22.03 5.17
N HIS A 108 4.16 -22.90 6.17
CA HIS A 108 2.95 -23.71 6.34
C HIS A 108 2.42 -23.47 7.74
N ILE A 109 1.20 -22.95 7.84
CA ILE A 109 0.51 -22.67 9.09
C ILE A 109 -0.77 -23.49 9.11
N ASN A 110 -0.82 -24.44 10.04
CA ASN A 110 -1.98 -25.30 10.25
C ASN A 110 -2.93 -24.64 11.25
N GLN A 111 -4.23 -24.95 11.13
CA GLN A 111 -5.26 -24.47 12.07
C GLN A 111 -5.25 -22.94 12.19
N PHE A 112 -5.08 -22.25 11.05
CA PHE A 112 -5.08 -20.79 11.01
C PHE A 112 -6.50 -20.27 11.19
N SER A 113 -6.73 -19.63 12.34
CA SER A 113 -8.00 -19.00 12.69
C SER A 113 -7.78 -17.53 13.01
N VAL A 114 -8.69 -16.67 12.53
CA VAL A 114 -8.66 -15.23 12.76
C VAL A 114 -10.04 -14.77 13.18
N THR A 115 -10.10 -14.09 14.32
CA THR A 115 -11.30 -13.44 14.84
C THR A 115 -11.08 -11.94 14.94
N PHE A 116 -12.10 -11.16 14.65
CA PHE A 116 -12.05 -9.70 14.67
C PHE A 116 -13.33 -9.16 15.30
N TYR A 117 -13.21 -8.38 16.37
CA TYR A 117 -14.36 -7.91 17.18
C TYR A 117 -15.35 -9.04 17.55
N GLY A 118 -14.82 -10.24 17.82
CA GLY A 118 -15.62 -11.42 18.17
C GLY A 118 -16.31 -12.12 17.00
N GLN A 119 -16.10 -11.67 15.76
CA GLN A 119 -16.56 -12.37 14.57
C GLN A 119 -15.43 -13.21 13.97
N GLU A 120 -15.73 -14.47 13.67
CA GLU A 120 -14.83 -15.37 12.95
C GLU A 120 -14.73 -14.95 11.47
N ILE A 121 -13.51 -14.63 11.04
CA ILE A 121 -13.20 -14.32 9.63
C ILE A 121 -12.68 -15.55 8.92
N LEU A 122 -11.81 -16.29 9.61
CA LEU A 122 -11.17 -17.51 9.12
C LEU A 122 -11.17 -18.52 10.26
N VAL A 123 -11.52 -19.77 9.97
CA VAL A 123 -11.63 -20.84 10.97
C VAL A 123 -10.92 -22.07 10.43
N ASP A 124 -9.95 -22.56 11.21
CA ASP A 124 -9.20 -23.79 11.02
C ASP A 124 -8.71 -24.00 9.58
N ALA A 125 -8.20 -22.94 8.95
CA ALA A 125 -7.68 -23.01 7.60
C ALA A 125 -6.24 -23.51 7.58
N ASP A 126 -5.90 -24.31 6.59
CA ASP A 126 -4.51 -24.63 6.27
C ASP A 126 -3.97 -23.57 5.31
N PHE A 127 -2.96 -22.83 5.78
CA PHE A 127 -2.38 -21.71 5.06
C PHE A 127 -0.95 -22.06 4.62
N GLU A 128 -0.75 -22.15 3.31
CA GLU A 128 0.53 -22.53 2.71
C GLU A 128 1.01 -21.46 1.73
N MET A 129 2.24 -21.01 1.95
CA MET A 129 2.95 -20.10 1.06
C MET A 129 4.32 -20.68 0.71
N ASN A 130 4.41 -21.26 -0.48
CA ASN A 130 5.68 -21.68 -1.05
C ASN A 130 6.51 -20.51 -1.58
N CYS A 131 7.81 -20.58 -1.35
CA CYS A 131 8.78 -19.59 -1.81
C CYS A 131 8.74 -19.43 -3.34
N GLY A 132 8.84 -18.19 -3.81
CA GLY A 132 8.84 -17.86 -5.24
C GLY A 132 7.45 -17.84 -5.90
N ARG A 133 6.37 -18.05 -5.13
CA ARG A 133 4.99 -17.95 -5.63
C ARG A 133 4.35 -16.62 -5.22
N ARG A 134 3.40 -16.17 -6.05
CA ARG A 134 2.58 -14.98 -5.80
C ARG A 134 1.15 -15.41 -5.51
N TYR A 135 0.60 -14.93 -4.41
CA TYR A 135 -0.74 -15.25 -3.95
C TYR A 135 -1.59 -13.98 -3.92
N GLY A 136 -2.89 -14.14 -4.16
CA GLY A 136 -3.87 -13.05 -4.07
C GLY A 136 -5.11 -13.52 -3.33
N PHE A 137 -5.56 -12.71 -2.37
CA PHE A 137 -6.83 -12.95 -1.70
C PHE A 137 -7.98 -12.36 -2.51
N VAL A 138 -8.97 -13.17 -2.86
CA VAL A 138 -10.15 -12.76 -3.62
C VAL A 138 -11.40 -13.05 -2.79
N GLY A 139 -12.35 -12.11 -2.78
CA GLY A 139 -13.60 -12.25 -2.03
C GLY A 139 -14.36 -10.92 -1.94
N LEU A 140 -15.59 -10.98 -1.43
CA LEU A 140 -16.46 -9.80 -1.26
C LEU A 140 -15.83 -8.74 -0.35
N ASN A 141 -16.16 -7.47 -0.57
CA ASN A 141 -15.74 -6.40 0.34
C ASN A 141 -16.26 -6.68 1.75
N GLY A 142 -15.40 -6.54 2.76
CA GLY A 142 -15.73 -6.90 4.14
C GLY A 142 -15.49 -8.37 4.52
N SER A 143 -15.03 -9.23 3.60
CA SER A 143 -14.70 -10.64 3.91
C SER A 143 -13.43 -10.85 4.75
N GLY A 144 -12.83 -9.78 5.28
CA GLY A 144 -11.63 -9.86 6.12
C GLY A 144 -10.28 -10.04 5.41
N LYS A 145 -10.20 -9.85 4.08
CA LYS A 145 -8.93 -9.97 3.33
C LYS A 145 -7.81 -9.08 3.87
N SER A 146 -8.09 -7.78 4.03
CA SER A 146 -7.12 -6.83 4.59
C SER A 146 -6.78 -7.17 6.04
N THR A 147 -7.72 -7.74 6.78
CA THR A 147 -7.54 -8.21 8.15
C THR A 147 -6.56 -9.39 8.21
N ILE A 148 -6.69 -10.36 7.30
CA ILE A 148 -5.74 -11.48 7.17
C ILE A 148 -4.35 -10.99 6.76
N LEU A 149 -4.27 -10.06 5.79
CA LEU A 149 -3.00 -9.47 5.36
C LEU A 149 -2.30 -8.71 6.50
N ALA A 150 -3.05 -7.92 7.27
CA ALA A 150 -2.52 -7.23 8.45
C ALA A 150 -2.02 -8.22 9.52
N CYS A 151 -2.73 -9.33 9.71
CA CYS A 151 -2.36 -10.36 10.69
C CYS A 151 -1.00 -11.00 10.34
N ILE A 152 -0.81 -11.34 9.07
CA ILE A 152 0.48 -11.84 8.54
C ILE A 152 1.54 -10.73 8.63
N GLY A 153 1.21 -9.51 8.21
CA GLY A 153 2.09 -8.35 8.21
C GLY A 153 2.65 -7.99 9.59
N ASN A 154 1.82 -8.07 10.61
CA ASN A 154 2.17 -7.78 12.00
C ASN A 154 2.83 -8.95 12.74
N ARG A 155 3.09 -10.08 12.06
CA ARG A 155 3.57 -11.34 12.70
C ARG A 155 2.68 -11.80 13.86
N GLU A 156 1.37 -11.64 13.75
CA GLU A 156 0.39 -12.15 14.75
C GLU A 156 0.28 -13.69 14.68
N VAL A 157 0.76 -14.29 13.59
CA VAL A 157 0.90 -15.73 13.36
C VAL A 157 2.37 -16.18 13.39
N PRO A 158 2.65 -17.45 13.72
CA PRO A 158 4.03 -17.93 13.82
C PRO A 158 4.66 -18.04 12.43
N ILE A 159 5.38 -16.99 12.03
CA ILE A 159 6.22 -16.96 10.82
C ILE A 159 7.68 -16.99 11.27
N PRO A 160 8.53 -17.84 10.67
CA PRO A 160 9.94 -17.92 11.03
C PRO A 160 10.65 -16.56 11.03
N GLU A 161 11.58 -16.37 11.98
CA GLU A 161 12.27 -15.09 12.19
C GLU A 161 13.16 -14.70 11.01
N HIS A 162 13.75 -15.68 10.31
CA HIS A 162 14.63 -15.45 9.16
C HIS A 162 13.89 -15.04 7.88
N ILE A 163 12.56 -14.95 7.90
CA ILE A 163 11.75 -14.51 6.77
C ILE A 163 11.27 -13.09 7.05
N ASP A 164 11.75 -12.13 6.28
CA ASP A 164 11.30 -10.74 6.39
C ASP A 164 9.89 -10.54 5.82
N ILE A 165 9.12 -9.68 6.48
CA ILE A 165 7.78 -9.30 6.07
C ILE A 165 7.72 -7.80 5.91
N PHE A 166 7.51 -7.35 4.68
CA PHE A 166 7.26 -5.96 4.36
C PHE A 166 5.77 -5.77 4.09
N TYR A 167 5.07 -5.17 5.05
CA TYR A 167 3.63 -4.94 4.96
C TYR A 167 3.32 -3.47 4.68
N LEU A 168 2.63 -3.21 3.58
CA LEU A 168 2.14 -1.89 3.22
C LEU A 168 0.62 -1.86 3.40
N SER A 169 0.15 -1.20 4.46
CA SER A 169 -1.29 -1.05 4.72
C SER A 169 -1.90 0.12 3.94
N ARG A 170 -1.15 1.21 3.79
CA ARG A 170 -1.61 2.49 3.26
C ARG A 170 -0.52 3.18 2.46
N GLU A 171 -0.93 4.17 1.67
CA GLU A 171 -0.02 5.07 0.97
C GLU A 171 0.75 5.95 1.97
N MET A 172 1.99 6.27 1.62
CA MET A 172 2.84 7.14 2.42
C MET A 172 2.44 8.60 2.21
N ALA A 173 2.55 9.40 3.28
CA ALA A 173 2.46 10.86 3.16
C ALA A 173 3.51 11.39 2.16
N PRO A 174 3.28 12.55 1.52
CA PRO A 174 4.32 13.18 0.73
C PRO A 174 5.50 13.55 1.63
N VAL A 175 6.67 12.99 1.31
CA VAL A 175 7.95 13.26 1.98
C VAL A 175 9.01 13.59 0.96
N ASN A 176 9.88 14.56 1.30
CA ASN A 176 11.05 14.91 0.51
C ASN A 176 12.20 13.92 0.77
N LYS A 177 11.96 12.64 0.46
CA LYS A 177 12.95 11.56 0.53
C LYS A 177 12.95 10.82 -0.79
N THR A 178 14.11 10.34 -1.22
CA THR A 178 14.19 9.50 -2.42
C THR A 178 13.63 8.11 -2.12
N ALA A 179 13.14 7.41 -3.14
CA ALA A 179 12.63 6.05 -2.98
C ALA A 179 13.69 5.10 -2.38
N LEU A 180 14.97 5.30 -2.74
CA LEU A 180 16.08 4.53 -2.20
C LEU A 180 16.25 4.74 -0.69
N GLN A 181 16.20 6.00 -0.24
CA GLN A 181 16.28 6.33 1.19
C GLN A 181 15.15 5.66 1.97
N CYS A 182 13.91 5.71 1.47
CA CYS A 182 12.78 5.06 2.13
C CYS A 182 12.99 3.55 2.29
N VAL A 183 13.51 2.84 1.27
CA VAL A 183 13.80 1.40 1.36
C VAL A 183 14.94 1.12 2.35
N MET A 184 15.99 1.92 2.32
CA MET A 184 17.15 1.76 3.20
C MET A 184 16.83 1.97 4.69
N GLU A 185 15.79 2.74 5.01
CA GLU A 185 15.34 3.02 6.38
C GLU A 185 14.55 1.87 7.02
N VAL A 186 13.95 0.97 6.24
CA VAL A 186 13.15 -0.15 6.75
C VAL A 186 14.03 -1.30 7.26
N ASP A 187 15.29 -1.35 6.85
CA ASP A 187 16.25 -2.38 7.24
C ASP A 187 16.79 -2.13 8.66
N HIS A 188 15.96 -2.47 9.65
CA HIS A 188 16.28 -2.32 11.07
C HIS A 188 17.48 -3.18 11.49
N GLU A 189 17.69 -4.32 10.84
CA GLU A 189 18.82 -5.19 11.14
C GLU A 189 20.13 -4.52 10.74
N ARG A 190 20.20 -3.95 9.52
CA ARG A 190 21.37 -3.19 9.07
C ARG A 190 21.68 -2.02 10.00
N ILE A 191 20.67 -1.22 10.36
CA ILE A 191 20.85 -0.07 11.26
C ILE A 191 21.43 -0.53 12.61
N LYS A 192 20.89 -1.62 13.16
CA LYS A 192 21.35 -2.17 14.45
C LYS A 192 22.79 -2.68 14.37
N LEU A 193 23.13 -3.38 13.29
CA LEU A 193 24.46 -3.93 13.09
C LEU A 193 25.51 -2.83 12.84
N GLU A 194 25.16 -1.79 12.09
CA GLU A 194 26.02 -0.61 11.89
C GLU A 194 26.31 0.09 13.24
N ALA A 195 25.28 0.32 14.06
CA ALA A 195 25.45 0.93 15.37
C ALA A 195 26.30 0.07 16.32
N GLU A 196 26.14 -1.25 16.29
CA GLU A 196 26.96 -2.17 17.09
C GLU A 196 28.42 -2.21 16.59
N ALA A 197 28.63 -2.17 15.28
CA ALA A 197 29.98 -2.09 14.71
C ALA A 197 30.70 -0.80 15.11
N GLU A 198 30.00 0.34 15.08
CA GLU A 198 30.54 1.62 15.55
C GLU A 198 30.88 1.58 17.05
N ARG A 199 29.99 1.02 17.87
CA ARG A 199 30.22 0.82 19.31
C ARG A 199 31.49 0.00 19.57
N LEU A 200 31.64 -1.13 18.87
CA LEU A 200 32.82 -2.00 19.01
C LEU A 200 34.10 -1.33 18.51
N ALA A 201 34.04 -0.57 17.42
CA ALA A 201 35.19 0.18 16.90
C ALA A 201 35.68 1.23 17.92
N SER A 202 34.76 1.96 18.56
CA SER A 202 35.11 2.98 19.56
C SER A 202 35.82 2.43 20.81
N LEU A 203 35.52 1.18 21.19
CA LEU A 203 36.15 0.51 22.34
C LEU A 203 37.57 0.04 22.02
N ALA A 204 37.83 -0.38 20.77
CA ALA A 204 39.12 -0.89 20.35
C ALA A 204 40.22 0.20 20.34
N ASP A 205 39.85 1.47 20.18
CA ASP A 205 40.79 2.59 20.15
C ASP A 205 41.30 3.01 21.54
N ASP A 206 40.58 2.68 22.63
CA ASP A 206 40.95 3.05 24.01
C ASP A 206 41.92 2.06 24.69
N ASP A 207 41.95 0.79 24.24
CA ASP A 207 42.88 -0.23 24.76
C ASP A 207 44.35 0.04 24.37
N GLY A 208 44.62 1.00 23.48
CA GLY A 208 45.95 1.42 23.06
C GLY A 208 46.61 2.49 23.94
N LYS A 209 45.95 3.00 24.99
CA LYS A 209 46.42 4.14 25.81
C LYS A 209 47.01 3.78 27.17
N LEU A 210 47.23 2.50 27.45
CA LEU A 210 47.75 1.99 28.73
C LEU A 210 49.11 1.29 28.56
N ILE A 211 50.14 2.02 28.12
CA ILE A 211 51.57 1.68 28.36
C ILE A 211 52.36 2.98 28.52
#